data_AF-A0A3D3DFU3-F1
#
_entry.id   AF-A0A3D3DFU3-F1
#
_cell.length_a   1.000
_cell.length_b   1.000
_cell.length_c   1.000
_cell.angle_alpha   90.00
_cell.angle_beta   90.00
_cell.angle_gamma   90.00
#
_symmetry.space_group_name_H-M   'P 1'
#
loop_
_entity.id
_entity.type
_entity.pdbx_description
1 polymer ?
#
loop_
_entity_poly.entity_id
_entity_poly.type
_entity_poly.pdbx_seq_one_letter_code
_entity_poly.pdbx_strand_id
1 'polypeptide(L)' 'MRTTINIDKNLIEEALKLSNIRTKKELINLSLKEFIRRRHLGKLKRRLGKCDLDLSLSSLEEMRKDE' A
#
# COMPACT_ATOMS: atom_id res chain seq x y z
N MET A 1 -20.53 -8.19 -4.52
CA MET A 1 -20.65 -9.66 -4.62
C MET A 1 -20.98 -10.24 -3.25
N ARG A 2 -21.89 -11.20 -3.17
CA ARG A 2 -22.12 -11.98 -1.94
C ARG A 2 -21.30 -13.26 -2.05
N THR A 3 -20.48 -13.53 -1.05
CA THR A 3 -19.55 -14.66 -1.06
C THR A 3 -19.54 -15.27 0.31
N THR A 4 -19.57 -16.61 0.38
CA THR A 4 -19.43 -17.36 1.61
C THR A 4 -17.97 -17.76 1.75
N ILE A 5 -17.35 -17.37 2.86
CA ILE A 5 -15.93 -17.58 3.14
C ILE A 5 -15.80 -17.98 4.61
N ASN A 6 -14.96 -18.97 4.87
CA ASN A 6 -14.69 -19.42 6.23
C ASN A 6 -13.55 -18.58 6.81
N ILE A 7 -13.80 -17.87 7.91
CA ILE A 7 -12.87 -16.93 8.54
C ILE A 7 -12.93 -17.14 10.05
N ASP A 8 -11.77 -17.10 10.71
CA ASP A 8 -11.69 -17.14 12.17
C ASP A 8 -12.48 -15.98 12.80
N LYS A 9 -13.41 -16.35 13.68
CA LYS A 9 -14.28 -15.41 14.40
C LYS A 9 -13.48 -14.52 15.35
N ASN A 10 -12.47 -15.06 16.02
CA ASN A 10 -11.65 -14.33 16.98
C ASN A 10 -10.89 -13.20 16.27
N LEU A 11 -10.36 -13.48 15.08
CA LEU A 11 -9.62 -12.53 14.26
C LEU A 11 -10.51 -11.38 13.76
N ILE A 12 -11.75 -11.68 13.37
CA ILE A 12 -12.73 -10.64 13.00
C ILE A 12 -13.07 -9.76 14.21
N GLU A 13 -13.30 -10.35 15.39
CA GLU A 13 -13.66 -9.60 16.59
C GLU A 13 -12.54 -8.68 17.06
N GLU A 14 -11.30 -9.17 17.07
CA GLU A 14 -10.13 -8.36 17.40
C GLU A 14 -9.96 -7.22 16.39
N ALA A 15 -10.05 -7.52 15.09
CA ALA A 15 -9.90 -6.52 14.05
C ALA A 15 -11.00 -5.44 14.09
N LEU A 16 -12.25 -5.80 14.44
CA LEU A 16 -13.33 -4.82 14.66
C LEU A 16 -13.03 -3.89 15.84
N LYS A 17 -12.52 -4.43 16.96
CA LYS A 17 -12.13 -3.64 18.14
C LYS A 17 -11.01 -2.65 17.81
N LEU A 18 -10.04 -3.07 17.00
CA LEU A 18 -8.88 -2.25 16.62
C LEU A 18 -9.21 -1.20 15.55
N SER A 19 -10.10 -1.51 14.60
CA SER A 19 -10.34 -0.66 13.44
C SER A 19 -11.45 0.38 13.64
N ASN A 20 -12.19 0.32 14.75
CA ASN A 20 -13.36 1.17 15.02
C ASN A 20 -14.46 1.10 13.94
N ILE A 21 -14.55 -0.03 13.22
CA ILE A 21 -15.51 -0.26 12.13
C ILE A 21 -16.73 -0.99 12.67
N ARG A 22 -17.91 -0.66 12.15
CA ARG A 22 -19.18 -1.20 12.63
C ARG A 22 -19.55 -2.54 11.99
N THR A 23 -19.11 -2.80 10.75
CA THR A 23 -19.56 -3.97 9.98
C THR A 23 -18.41 -4.88 9.54
N LYS A 24 -18.65 -6.20 9.57
CA LYS A 24 -17.71 -7.21 9.05
C LYS A 24 -17.39 -6.98 7.57
N LYS A 25 -18.37 -6.50 6.79
CA LYS A 25 -18.20 -6.21 5.35
C LYS A 25 -17.20 -5.08 5.13
N GLU A 26 -17.34 -3.97 5.86
CA GLU A 26 -16.40 -2.84 5.75
C GLU A 26 -15.01 -3.24 6.22
N LEU A 27 -14.92 -4.01 7.31
CA LEU A 27 -13.64 -4.53 7.80
C LEU A 27 -12.92 -5.35 6.73
N ILE A 28 -13.62 -6.29 6.08
CA ILE A 28 -13.06 -7.13 5.01
C ILE A 28 -12.63 -6.29 3.81
N ASN A 29 -13.44 -5.29 3.42
CA ASN A 29 -13.06 -4.40 2.32
C ASN A 29 -11.83 -3.56 2.66
N LEU A 30 -11.72 -3.05 3.89
CA LEU A 30 -10.57 -2.29 4.34
C LEU A 30 -9.31 -3.15 4.37
N SER A 31 -9.39 -4.36 4.91
CA SER A 31 -8.24 -5.26 5.01
C SER A 31 -7.70 -5.65 3.64
N LEU A 32 -8.58 -5.91 2.66
CA LEU A 32 -8.19 -6.15 1.27
C LEU A 32 -7.52 -4.93 0.63
N LYS A 33 -8.08 -3.74 0.81
CA LYS A 33 -7.47 -2.49 0.32
C LYS A 33 -6.07 -2.30 0.90
N GLU A 34 -5.90 -2.52 2.20
CA GLU A 34 -4.61 -2.31 2.85
C GLU A 34 -3.59 -3.39 2.49
N PHE A 35 -4.04 -4.64 2.30
CA PHE A 35 -3.20 -5.71 1.76
C PHE A 35 -2.64 -5.36 0.38
N ILE A 36 -3.52 -4.90 -0.54
CA ILE A 36 -3.13 -4.46 -1.88
C ILE A 36 -2.14 -3.29 -1.78
N ARG A 37 -2.46 -2.27 -0.99
CA ARG A 37 -1.61 -1.09 -0.77
C ARG A 37 -0.22 -1.49 -0.30
N ARG A 38 -0.11 -2.35 0.71
CA ARG A 38 1.18 -2.85 1.23
C ARG A 38 2.00 -3.57 0.16
N ARG A 39 1.37 -4.35 -0.72
CA ARG A 39 2.06 -5.02 -1.84
C ARG A 39 2.56 -4.03 -2.89
N HIS A 40 1.80 -2.99 -3.21
CA HIS A 40 2.25 -1.91 -4.10
C HIS A 40 3.43 -1.14 -3.51
N LEU A 41 3.39 -0.77 -2.23
CA LEU A 41 4.53 -0.14 -1.56
C LEU A 41 5.77 -1.03 -1.60
N GLY A 42 5.62 -2.34 -1.35
CA GLY A 42 6.74 -3.29 -1.46
C GLY A 42 7.33 -3.36 -2.86
N LYS A 43 6.50 -3.31 -3.91
CA LYS A 43 6.97 -3.22 -5.30
C LYS A 43 7.73 -1.92 -5.57
N LEU A 44 7.21 -0.79 -5.08
CA LEU A 44 7.85 0.51 -5.25
C LEU A 44 9.21 0.56 -4.54
N LYS A 45 9.28 0.09 -3.28
CA LYS A 45 10.54 -0.02 -2.53
C LYS A 45 11.60 -0.85 -3.28
N ARG A 46 11.20 -1.94 -3.93
CA ARG A 46 12.11 -2.77 -4.74
C ARG A 46 12.63 -2.08 -6.01
N ARG A 47 11.94 -1.04 -6.49
CA ARG A 47 12.36 -0.25 -7.65
C ARG A 47 13.27 0.92 -7.26
N LEU A 48 13.30 1.30 -5.98
CA LEU A 48 14.20 2.33 -5.48
C LEU A 48 15.65 1.95 -5.78
N GLY A 49 16.40 2.84 -6.44
CA GLY A 49 17.80 2.60 -6.81
C GLY A 49 18.03 1.62 -7.97
N LYS A 50 16.97 1.07 -8.57
CA LYS A 50 17.05 0.26 -9.81
C LYS A 50 16.68 1.05 -11.07
N CYS A 51 16.48 2.36 -10.94
CA CYS A 51 16.27 3.20 -12.09
C CYS A 51 17.65 3.57 -12.62
N ASP A 52 17.94 3.21 -13.87
CA ASP A 52 19.05 3.83 -14.60
C ASP A 52 18.69 5.30 -14.76
N LEU A 53 19.36 6.11 -13.96
CA LEU A 53 19.30 7.56 -14.06
C LEU A 53 20.51 7.93 -14.90
N ASP A 54 20.28 8.15 -16.20
CA ASP A 54 21.26 8.74 -17.11
C ASP A 54 21.38 10.25 -16.81
N LEU A 55 21.86 10.55 -15.61
CA LEU A 55 21.99 11.89 -15.05
C LEU A 55 23.45 12.12 -14.68
N SER A 56 24.11 13.01 -15.42
CA SER A 56 25.42 13.54 -15.05
C SER A 56 25.26 14.71 -14.07
N LEU A 57 26.29 14.95 -13.24
CA LEU A 57 26.31 16.09 -12.32
C LEU A 57 26.14 17.43 -13.06
N SER A 58 26.79 17.58 -14.22
CA SER A 58 26.68 18.76 -15.08
C SER A 58 25.25 18.99 -15.59
N SER A 59 24.58 17.94 -16.06
CA SER A 59 23.18 18.04 -16.52
C SER A 59 22.23 18.40 -15.36
N LEU A 60 22.49 17.87 -14.16
CA LEU A 60 21.70 18.19 -12.97
C LEU A 60 21.88 19.65 -12.52
N GLU A 61 23.10 20.18 -12.62
CA GLU A 61 23.41 21.58 -12.31
C GLU A 61 22.77 22.56 -13.29
N GLU A 62 22.68 22.22 -14.57
CA GLU A 62 21.94 23.03 -15.56
C GLU A 62 20.45 23.10 -15.25
N MET A 63 19.82 21.96 -14.95
CA MET A 63 18.39 21.90 -14.62
C MET A 63 18.00 22.71 -13.36
N ARG A 64 18.94 22.95 -12.45
CA ARG A 64 18.73 23.75 -11.22
C ARG A 64 18.96 25.24 -11.40
N LYS A 65 19.53 25.67 -12.53
CA LYS A 65 19.79 27.09 -12.82
C LYS A 65 18.57 27.82 -13.40
N ASP A 66 17.51 27.09 -13.74
CA ASP A 66 16.22 27.65 -14.21
C ASP A 66 15.24 27.99 -13.06
N GLU A 67 15.72 28.09 -11.80
CA GLU A 67 15.02 28.73 -10.66
C GLU A 67 15.67 30.10 -10.34
#